data_AF-A0A9D8E8D4-F1
#
_entry.id   AF-A0A9D8E8D4-F1
#
_cell.length_a   1.000
_cell.length_b   1.000
_cell.length_c   1.000
_cell.angle_alpha   90.00
_cell.angle_beta   90.00
_cell.angle_gamma   90.00
#
_symmetry.space_group_name_H-M   'P 1'
#
loop_
_entity.id
_entity.type
_entity.pdbx_description
1 polymer ?
#
loop_
_entity_poly.entity_id
_entity_poly.type
_entity_poly.pdbx_seq_one_letter_code
_entity_poly.pdbx_strand_id
1 'polypeptide(L)'
;EALADVQESVKRGEPLAAPLARHEVFPPMVTHMMAVGEETGALDAMLGKVADFYDQEVDDSVSALTSLIEPLLIVVMGVGVGGILISLYLPMFSIANLIQR
;
A
#
# COMPACT_ATOMS: atom_id res chain seq x y z
N GLU A 1 7.94 20.71 9.01
CA GLU A 1 9.25 21.00 9.62
C GLU A 1 10.41 20.46 8.79
N ALA A 2 10.40 19.18 8.40
CA ALA A 2 11.45 18.58 7.55
C ALA A 2 11.82 19.39 6.30
N LEU A 3 10.83 19.80 5.49
CA LEU A 3 11.08 20.64 4.29
C LEU A 3 11.67 22.01 4.62
N ALA A 4 11.28 22.61 5.75
CA ALA A 4 11.79 23.92 6.15
C ALA A 4 13.27 23.83 6.59
N ASP A 5 13.62 22.78 7.32
CA ASP A 5 15.00 22.48 7.73
C ASP A 5 15.90 22.14 6.53
N VAL A 6 15.39 21.35 5.57
CA VAL A 6 16.07 21.08 4.30
C VAL A 6 16.31 22.38 3.53
N GLN A 7 15.30 23.24 3.42
CA GLN A 7 15.42 24.53 2.74
C GLN A 7 16.46 25.44 3.42
N GLU A 8 16.48 25.49 4.74
CA GLU A 8 17.47 26.28 5.49
C GLU A 8 18.89 25.73 5.28
N SER A 9 19.05 24.41 5.35
CA SER A 9 20.35 23.74 5.13
C SER A 9 20.91 24.02 3.72
N VAL A 10 20.06 23.94 2.69
CA VAL A 10 20.45 24.27 1.31
C VAL A 10 20.83 25.76 1.16
N LYS A 11 20.10 26.67 1.82
CA LYS A 11 20.47 28.11 1.84
C LYS A 11 21.82 28.37 2.51
N ARG A 12 22.24 27.51 3.45
CA ARG A 12 23.56 27.54 4.09
C ARG A 12 24.67 26.89 3.25
N GLY A 13 24.33 26.33 2.09
CA GLY A 13 25.26 25.68 1.17
C GLY A 13 25.49 24.19 1.44
N GLU A 14 24.65 23.55 2.27
CA GLU A 14 24.69 22.10 2.41
C GLU A 14 24.12 21.42 1.14
N PRO A 15 24.71 20.29 0.69
CA PRO A 15 24.16 19.51 -0.42
C PRO A 15 22.75 19.02 -0.10
N LEU A 16 21.84 19.01 -1.06
CA LEU A 16 20.41 18.68 -0.88
C LEU A 16 20.19 17.28 -0.28
N ALA A 17 21.02 16.31 -0.65
CA ALA A 17 20.86 14.92 -0.19
C ALA A 17 21.11 14.74 1.33
N ALA A 18 22.03 15.53 1.91
CA ALA A 18 22.43 15.40 3.30
C ALA A 18 21.32 15.75 4.32
N PRO A 19 20.62 16.89 4.24
CA PRO A 19 19.52 17.22 5.12
C PRO A 19 18.30 16.34 4.85
N LEU A 20 18.06 15.89 3.62
CA LEU A 20 16.99 14.92 3.33
C LEU A 20 17.19 13.61 4.11
N ALA A 21 18.42 13.11 4.20
CA ALA A 21 18.74 11.90 4.95
C ALA A 21 18.59 12.03 6.48
N ARG A 22 18.45 13.25 7.02
CA ARG A 22 18.23 13.48 8.47
C ARG A 22 16.77 13.30 8.89
N HIS A 23 15.84 13.25 7.93
CA HIS A 23 14.41 13.16 8.23
C HIS A 23 13.84 11.81 7.76
N GLU A 24 13.18 11.09 8.67
CA GLU A 24 12.62 9.75 8.39
C GLU A 24 11.49 9.73 7.35
N VAL A 25 10.89 10.89 7.07
CA VAL A 25 9.85 11.03 6.04
C VAL A 25 10.40 10.82 4.62
N PHE A 26 11.71 10.97 4.41
CA PHE A 26 12.35 10.73 3.12
C PHE A 26 13.00 9.35 3.10
N PRO A 27 12.47 8.40 2.30
CA PRO A 27 13.07 7.09 2.18
C PRO A 27 14.50 7.16 1.64
N PRO A 28 15.34 6.14 1.92
CA PRO A 28 16.71 6.08 1.40
C PRO A 28 16.79 6.23 -0.12
N MET A 29 15.79 5.71 -0.84
CA MET A 29 15.69 5.84 -2.30
C MET A 29 15.69 7.31 -2.74
N VAL A 30 14.85 8.15 -2.12
CA VAL A 30 14.78 9.59 -2.44
C VAL A 30 16.12 10.26 -2.16
N THR A 31 16.74 9.98 -1.02
CA THR A 31 18.04 10.57 -0.66
C THR A 31 19.15 10.18 -1.64
N HIS A 32 19.17 8.94 -2.12
CA HIS A 32 20.13 8.46 -3.11
C HIS A 32 19.91 9.07 -4.48
N MET A 33 18.65 9.19 -4.93
CA MET A 33 18.35 9.83 -6.21
C MET A 33 18.69 11.32 -6.20
N MET A 34 18.48 11.99 -5.07
CA MET A 34 18.90 13.39 -4.91
C MET A 34 20.41 13.53 -4.92
N ALA A 35 21.16 12.64 -4.27
CA ALA A 35 22.62 12.63 -4.31
C ALA A 35 23.14 12.44 -5.74
N VAL A 36 22.60 11.47 -6.49
CA VAL A 36 22.97 11.22 -7.90
C VAL A 36 22.60 12.42 -8.78
N GLY A 37 21.42 13.01 -8.58
CA GLY A 37 20.97 14.18 -9.33
C GLY A 37 21.83 15.42 -9.06
N GLU A 38 22.32 15.57 -7.84
CA GLU A 38 23.17 16.69 -7.42
C GLU A 38 24.59 16.54 -7.97
N GLU A 39 25.16 15.33 -7.94
CA GLU A 39 26.49 15.03 -8.52
C GLU A 39 26.50 15.15 -10.06
N THR A 40 25.40 14.78 -10.72
CA THR A 40 25.29 14.78 -12.19
C THR A 40 24.70 16.07 -12.75
N GLY A 41 24.24 16.98 -11.89
CA GLY A 41 23.50 18.18 -12.30
C GLY A 41 22.13 17.89 -12.93
N ALA A 42 21.61 16.66 -12.77
CA ALA A 42 20.34 16.18 -13.34
C ALA A 42 19.23 16.11 -12.29
N LEU A 43 19.21 17.07 -11.35
CA LEU A 43 18.29 17.08 -10.21
C LEU A 43 16.82 17.04 -10.64
N ASP A 44 16.44 17.83 -11.65
CA ASP A 44 15.09 17.87 -12.21
C ASP A 44 14.65 16.49 -12.74
N ALA A 45 15.54 15.79 -13.44
CA ALA A 45 15.25 14.46 -13.96
C ALA A 45 15.12 13.42 -12.84
N MET A 46 15.91 13.54 -11.76
CA MET A 46 15.80 12.64 -10.61
C MET A 46 14.54 12.92 -9.80
N LEU A 47 14.16 14.19 -9.62
CA LEU A 47 12.90 14.57 -8.97
C LEU A 47 11.69 14.05 -9.75
N GLY A 48 11.72 14.12 -11.08
CA GLY A 48 10.69 13.52 -11.94
C GLY A 48 10.54 12.01 -11.71
N LYS A 49 11.66 11.27 -11.69
CA LYS A 49 11.61 9.83 -11.41
C LYS A 49 11.10 9.48 -10.00
N VAL A 50 11.42 10.31 -9.01
CA VAL A 50 10.88 10.13 -7.65
C VAL A 50 9.36 10.33 -7.65
N ALA A 51 8.86 11.33 -8.37
CA ALA A 51 7.42 11.54 -8.54
C ALA A 51 6.75 10.33 -9.22
N ASP A 52 7.28 9.87 -10.35
CA ASP A 52 6.78 8.70 -11.07
C ASP A 52 6.74 7.44 -10.18
N PHE A 53 7.76 7.26 -9.33
CA PHE A 53 7.80 6.16 -8.38
C PHE A 53 6.69 6.22 -7.34
N TYR A 54 6.44 7.40 -6.75
CA TYR A 54 5.38 7.56 -5.77
C TYR A 54 3.99 7.40 -6.37
N ASP A 55 3.77 7.91 -7.59
CA ASP A 55 2.51 7.70 -8.31
C ASP A 55 2.27 6.20 -8.56
N GLN A 56 3.30 5.48 -9.02
CA GLN A 56 3.21 4.03 -9.21
C GLN A 56 2.95 3.28 -7.90
N GLU A 57 3.60 3.67 -6.79
CA GLU A 57 3.40 3.02 -5.49
C GLU A 57 1.97 3.24 -4.95
N VAL A 58 1.38 4.41 -5.21
CA VAL A 58 -0.02 4.70 -4.90
C VAL A 58 -0.94 3.84 -5.76
N ASP A 59 -0.71 3.79 -7.07
CA ASP A 59 -1.52 2.98 -8.00
C ASP A 59 -1.46 1.48 -7.66
N ASP A 60 -0.26 0.97 -7.36
CA ASP A 60 -0.06 -0.42 -6.94
C ASP A 60 -0.78 -0.72 -5.63
N SER A 61 -0.71 0.21 -4.67
CA SER A 61 -1.41 0.08 -3.39
C SER A 61 -2.94 0.07 -3.58
N VAL A 62 -3.48 0.95 -4.40
CA VAL A 62 -4.92 1.02 -4.71
C VAL A 62 -5.37 -0.24 -5.46
N SER A 63 -4.58 -0.70 -6.42
CA SER A 63 -4.84 -1.93 -7.17
C SER A 63 -4.84 -3.16 -6.24
N ALA A 64 -3.85 -3.27 -5.36
CA ALA A 64 -3.77 -4.34 -4.37
C ALA A 64 -4.99 -4.33 -3.44
N LEU A 65 -5.37 -3.17 -2.89
CA LEU A 65 -6.58 -3.03 -2.05
C LEU A 65 -7.85 -3.43 -2.81
N THR A 66 -7.96 -3.03 -4.08
CA THR A 66 -9.11 -3.38 -4.93
C THR A 66 -9.15 -4.88 -5.22
N SER A 67 -8.01 -5.51 -5.47
CA SER A 67 -7.91 -6.96 -5.74
C SER A 67 -8.36 -7.83 -4.57
N LEU A 68 -8.24 -7.32 -3.33
CA LEU A 68 -8.69 -8.03 -2.13
C LEU A 68 -10.22 -8.02 -1.94
N ILE A 69 -10.93 -7.12 -2.62
CA ILE A 69 -12.38 -7.01 -2.52
C ILE A 69 -13.06 -8.27 -3.08
N GLU A 70 -12.59 -8.81 -4.21
CA GLU A 70 -13.17 -10.00 -4.83
C GLU A 70 -13.09 -11.25 -3.93
N PRO A 71 -11.92 -11.64 -3.39
CA PRO A 71 -11.82 -12.74 -2.42
C PRO A 71 -12.72 -12.57 -1.21
N LEU A 72 -12.82 -11.34 -0.67
CA LEU A 72 -13.66 -11.04 0.48
C LEU A 72 -15.16 -11.29 0.16
N LEU A 73 -15.62 -10.85 -1.01
CA LEU A 73 -16.99 -11.08 -1.45
C LEU A 73 -17.31 -12.58 -1.57
N ILE A 74 -16.39 -13.37 -2.13
CA ILE A 74 -16.55 -14.83 -2.26
C ILE A 74 -16.66 -15.48 -0.88
N VAL A 75 -15.81 -15.09 0.08
CA VAL A 75 -15.87 -15.61 1.46
C VAL A 75 -17.20 -15.30 2.12
N VAL A 76 -17.68 -14.05 2.02
CA VAL A 76 -18.96 -13.63 2.58
C VAL A 76 -20.12 -14.39 1.94
N MET A 77 -20.13 -14.55 0.61
CA MET A 77 -21.11 -15.36 -0.10
C MET A 77 -21.06 -16.82 0.34
N GLY A 78 -19.87 -17.40 0.45
CA GLY A 78 -19.68 -18.79 0.88
C GLY A 78 -20.24 -19.05 2.28
N VAL A 79 -19.97 -18.14 3.22
CA VAL A 79 -20.56 -18.21 4.57
C VAL A 79 -22.07 -18.05 4.53
N GLY A 80 -22.60 -17.11 3.74
CA GLY A 80 -24.04 -16.89 3.60
C GLY A 80 -24.77 -18.11 3.04
N VAL A 81 -24.29 -18.65 1.92
CA VAL A 81 -24.86 -19.85 1.27
C VAL A 81 -24.68 -21.08 2.16
N GLY A 82 -23.50 -21.26 2.78
CA GLY A 82 -23.24 -22.34 3.71
C GLY A 82 -24.17 -22.32 4.92
N GLY A 83 -24.44 -21.14 5.48
CA GLY A 83 -25.39 -20.95 6.58
C GLY A 83 -26.82 -21.36 6.20
N ILE A 84 -27.26 -21.01 4.99
CA ILE A 84 -28.57 -21.42 4.46
C ILE A 84 -28.63 -22.95 4.32
N LEU A 85 -27.60 -23.57 3.74
CA LEU A 85 -27.55 -25.03 3.57
C LEU A 85 -27.65 -25.76 4.91
N ILE A 86 -26.86 -25.36 5.90
CA ILE A 86 -26.89 -25.95 7.24
C ILE A 86 -28.29 -25.79 7.86
N SER A 87 -28.89 -24.61 7.72
CA SER A 87 -30.22 -24.31 8.28
C SER A 87 -31.33 -25.19 7.68
N LEU A 88 -31.21 -25.59 6.41
CA LEU A 88 -32.19 -26.45 5.73
C LEU A 88 -31.91 -27.94 5.94
N TYR A 89 -30.65 -28.36 5.90
CA TYR A 89 -30.27 -29.77 5.92
C TYR A 89 -30.29 -30.38 7.33
N LEU A 90 -29.92 -29.63 8.37
CA LEU A 90 -29.96 -30.14 9.76
C LEU A 90 -31.38 -30.60 10.17
N PRO A 91 -32.45 -29.81 9.97
CA PRO A 91 -33.82 -30.24 10.25
C PRO A 91 -34.22 -31.48 9.43
N MET A 92 -33.87 -31.53 8.15
CA MET A 92 -34.17 -32.69 7.31
C MET A 92 -33.53 -33.97 7.86
N PHE A 93 -32.27 -33.90 8.29
CA PHE A 93 -31.58 -35.02 8.93
C PHE A 93 -32.27 -35.47 10.22
N SER A 94 -32.73 -34.51 11.04
CA SER A 94 -33.45 -34.82 12.28
C SER A 94 -34.78 -35.52 12.02
N ILE A 95 -35.53 -35.09 10.99
CA ILE A 95 -36.80 -35.69 10.57
C ILE A 95 -36.55 -37.10 10.01
N ALA A 96 -35.54 -37.28 9.15
CA ALA A 96 -35.19 -38.59 8.61
C ALA A 96 -34.87 -39.61 9.71
N ASN A 97 -34.09 -39.21 10.72
CA ASN A 97 -33.76 -40.06 11.88
C ASN A 97 -34.98 -40.40 12.76
N LEU A 98 -35.95 -39.50 12.88
CA LEU A 98 -37.21 -39.74 13.61
C LEU A 98 -38.10 -40.77 12.91
N ILE A 99 -38.12 -40.76 11.57
CA ILE A 99 -38.92 -41.70 10.77
C ILE A 99 -38.31 -43.11 10.75
N GLN A 100 -36.98 -43.22 10.92
CA GLN A 100 -36.27 -44.50 10.86
C GLN A 100 -36.28 -45.29 12.17
N ARG A 101 -36.80 -44.73 13.26
CA ARG A 101 -36.98 -45.39 14.56
C ARG A 101 -38.36 -46.01 14.73
#